data_AF-A0A7K2QFJ4-F1
#
_entry.id   AF-A0A7K2QFJ4-F1
#
_cell.length_a   1.000
_cell.length_b   1.000
_cell.length_c   1.000
_cell.angle_alpha   90.00
_cell.angle_beta   90.00
_cell.angle_gamma   90.00
#
_symmetry.space_group_name_H-M   'P 1'
#
loop_
_entity.id
_entity.type
_entity.pdbx_description
1 polymer ?
#
loop_
_entity_poly.entity_id
_entity_poly.type
_entity_poly.pdbx_seq_one_letter_code
_entity_poly.pdbx_strand_id
1 'polypeptide(L)'
;MHAVEDLVERVLGTSPLPRDDNDVTLLLLGLRRQLPHLEQLLEATDPDLVSQARRIREEPAPEERMPLVILTIRLAEIAHALIDALPVNALSRRTDTQGPLPSDGQAVVGHQNLAEPELVKTEPMPLPTLARSSAPGPTRTPAQHRSSRATELVSAAAGSLGDCGPPA
;
A
#
# COMPACT_ATOMS: atom_id res chain seq x y z
N MET A 1 1.56 3.98 -4.18
CA MET A 1 0.99 4.84 -3.13
C MET A 1 -0.14 4.08 -2.46
N HIS A 2 -1.43 4.38 -2.62
CA HIS A 2 -2.50 3.78 -1.78
C HIS A 2 -2.39 2.26 -1.52
N ALA A 3 -2.10 1.42 -2.51
CA ALA A 3 -1.93 -0.02 -2.30
C ALA A 3 -0.76 -0.48 -1.39
N VAL A 4 0.20 0.40 -1.05
CA VAL A 4 1.23 0.15 -0.02
C VAL A 4 0.91 0.87 1.30
N GLU A 5 0.26 2.04 1.25
CA GLU A 5 -0.34 2.69 2.42
C GLU A 5 -1.37 1.74 3.10
N ASP A 6 -2.28 1.14 2.32
CA ASP A 6 -3.25 0.12 2.76
C ASP A 6 -2.60 -1.10 3.44
N LEU A 7 -1.40 -1.50 3.00
CA LEU A 7 -0.67 -2.65 3.54
C LEU A 7 0.07 -2.29 4.82
N VAL A 8 0.63 -1.08 4.89
CA VAL A 8 1.25 -0.53 6.10
C VAL A 8 0.19 -0.34 7.19
N GLU A 9 -0.98 0.24 6.88
CA GLU A 9 -2.08 0.41 7.84
C GLU A 9 -2.57 -0.93 8.41
N ARG A 10 -2.64 -1.98 7.59
CA ARG A 10 -3.03 -3.34 8.03
C ARG A 10 -2.00 -4.03 8.94
N VAL A 11 -0.77 -3.53 9.00
CA VAL A 11 0.33 -4.16 9.76
C VAL A 11 0.77 -3.32 10.97
N LEU A 12 0.76 -1.99 10.85
CA LEU A 12 1.19 -1.04 11.90
C LEU A 12 0.04 -0.21 12.50
N GLY A 13 -1.16 -0.26 11.90
CA GLY A 13 -2.33 0.45 12.40
C GLY A 13 -2.93 -0.19 13.65
N THR A 14 -4.08 0.32 14.09
CA THR A 14 -4.78 -0.16 15.29
C THR A 14 -5.51 -1.50 15.12
N SER A 15 -5.50 -2.07 13.92
CA SER A 15 -6.08 -3.38 13.63
C SER A 15 -5.17 -4.51 14.10
N PRO A 16 -5.67 -5.55 14.77
CA PRO A 16 -4.87 -6.71 15.13
C PRO A 16 -4.43 -7.47 13.86
N LEU A 17 -3.16 -7.85 13.81
CA LEU A 17 -2.62 -8.69 12.72
C LEU A 17 -3.42 -10.00 12.54
N PRO A 18 -3.47 -10.55 11.31
CA PRO A 18 -4.23 -11.75 11.02
C PRO A 18 -3.91 -12.94 11.92
N ARG A 19 -4.94 -13.74 12.21
CA ARG A 19 -4.79 -14.96 13.01
C ARG A 19 -4.36 -16.17 12.19
N ASP A 20 -4.43 -16.14 10.86
CA ASP A 20 -3.95 -17.20 9.99
C ASP A 20 -2.54 -16.91 9.43
N ASP A 21 -1.69 -17.93 9.32
CA ASP A 21 -0.31 -17.78 8.86
C ASP A 21 -0.23 -17.51 7.34
N ASN A 22 -1.23 -17.96 6.56
CA ASN A 22 -1.35 -17.64 5.14
C ASN A 22 -1.70 -16.17 4.94
N ASP A 23 -2.58 -15.60 5.77
CA ASP A 23 -2.92 -14.17 5.71
C ASP A 23 -1.71 -13.28 6.01
N VAL A 24 -0.90 -13.64 7.02
CA VAL A 24 0.37 -12.93 7.31
C VAL A 24 1.35 -13.10 6.15
N THR A 25 1.45 -14.29 5.55
CA THR A 25 2.26 -14.52 4.34
C THR A 25 1.80 -13.67 3.15
N LEU A 26 0.49 -13.49 2.97
CA LEU A 26 -0.07 -12.63 1.92
C LEU A 26 0.24 -11.14 2.16
N LEU A 27 0.23 -10.67 3.41
CA LEU A 27 0.69 -9.32 3.76
C LEU A 27 2.19 -9.14 3.45
N LEU A 28 3.04 -10.10 3.83
CA LEU A 28 4.47 -10.09 3.54
C LEU A 28 4.74 -10.05 2.02
N LEU A 29 4.08 -10.91 1.24
CA LEU A 29 4.20 -10.94 -0.22
C LEU A 29 3.66 -9.66 -0.87
N GLY A 30 2.56 -9.11 -0.33
CA GLY A 30 2.00 -7.83 -0.75
C GLY A 30 3.01 -6.69 -0.60
N LEU A 31 3.62 -6.56 0.60
CA LEU A 31 4.65 -5.57 0.87
C LEU A 31 5.86 -5.75 -0.06
N ARG A 32 6.44 -6.97 -0.12
CA ARG A 32 7.61 -7.28 -0.99
C ARG A 32 7.39 -6.90 -2.47
N ARG A 33 6.14 -6.97 -2.94
CA ARG A 33 5.76 -6.58 -4.31
C ARG A 33 5.69 -5.06 -4.52
N GLN A 34 5.40 -4.27 -3.48
CA GLN A 34 5.26 -2.81 -3.59
C GLN A 34 6.55 -2.03 -3.28
N LEU A 35 7.37 -2.48 -2.30
CA LEU A 35 8.62 -1.78 -1.93
C LEU A 35 9.56 -1.45 -3.11
N PRO A 36 9.77 -2.31 -4.13
CA PRO A 36 10.63 -1.98 -5.28
C PRO A 36 10.24 -0.69 -6.02
N HIS A 37 8.97 -0.28 -5.95
CA HIS A 37 8.53 0.98 -6.55
C HIS A 37 8.91 2.20 -5.70
N LEU A 38 8.85 2.08 -4.36
CA LEU A 38 9.31 3.12 -3.44
C LEU A 38 10.84 3.30 -3.50
N GLU A 39 11.58 2.18 -3.55
CA GLU A 39 13.03 2.16 -3.70
C GLU A 39 13.48 3.00 -4.91
N GLN A 40 12.85 2.79 -6.08
CA GLN A 40 13.14 3.55 -7.31
C GLN A 40 12.83 5.05 -7.24
N LEU A 41 11.96 5.49 -6.33
CA LEU A 41 11.65 6.91 -6.15
C LEU A 41 12.64 7.61 -5.21
N LEU A 42 13.38 6.84 -4.38
CA LEU A 42 14.23 7.34 -3.31
C LEU A 42 15.72 6.98 -3.46
N GLU A 43 16.09 6.18 -4.46
CA GLU A 43 17.47 5.74 -4.73
C GLU A 43 18.50 6.89 -4.84
N ALA A 44 18.05 8.09 -5.22
CA ALA A 44 18.85 9.33 -5.29
C ALA A 44 18.59 10.33 -4.14
N THR A 45 17.76 9.98 -3.15
CA THR A 45 17.38 10.84 -2.02
C THR A 45 17.83 10.27 -0.68
N ASP A 46 17.61 8.97 -0.45
CA ASP A 46 18.09 8.25 0.73
C ASP A 46 18.55 6.82 0.32
N PRO A 47 19.81 6.67 -0.15
CA PRO A 47 20.33 5.39 -0.60
C PRO A 47 20.54 4.38 0.54
N ASP A 48 20.69 4.85 1.79
CA ASP A 48 20.88 3.99 2.96
C ASP A 48 19.54 3.36 3.38
N LEU A 49 18.46 4.14 3.42
CA LEU A 49 17.10 3.66 3.65
C LEU A 49 16.65 2.69 2.55
N VAL A 50 16.97 2.99 1.28
CA VAL A 50 16.72 2.09 0.14
C VAL A 50 17.54 0.79 0.24
N SER A 51 18.79 0.86 0.71
CA SER A 51 19.63 -0.32 0.94
C SER A 51 19.11 -1.19 2.10
N GLN A 52 18.63 -0.56 3.18
CA GLN A 52 17.97 -1.25 4.30
C GLN A 52 16.66 -1.92 3.86
N ALA A 53 15.82 -1.22 3.10
CA ALA A 53 14.58 -1.75 2.52
C ALA A 53 14.84 -2.97 1.63
N ARG A 54 15.80 -2.87 0.71
CA ARG A 54 16.22 -3.97 -0.16
C ARG A 54 16.68 -5.19 0.64
N ARG A 55 17.52 -4.98 1.65
CA ARG A 55 18.01 -6.05 2.54
C ARG A 55 16.87 -6.80 3.22
N ILE A 56 15.93 -6.09 3.87
CA ILE A 56 14.80 -6.71 4.59
C ILE A 56 13.84 -7.42 3.62
N ARG A 57 13.61 -6.84 2.43
CA ARG A 57 12.81 -7.44 1.35
C ARG A 57 13.38 -8.78 0.85
N GLU A 58 14.71 -8.92 0.89
CA GLU A 58 15.45 -10.08 0.37
C GLU A 58 15.76 -11.15 1.45
N GLU A 59 15.47 -10.89 2.73
CA GLU A 59 15.50 -11.92 3.77
C GLU A 59 14.57 -13.10 3.41
N PRO A 60 14.94 -14.37 3.65
CA PRO A 60 14.06 -15.50 3.38
C PRO A 60 12.78 -15.41 4.21
N ALA A 61 11.65 -15.83 3.64
CA ALA A 61 10.41 -15.95 4.39
C ALA A 61 10.52 -17.16 5.35
N PRO A 62 10.37 -16.98 6.68
CA PRO A 62 10.49 -18.06 7.63
C PRO A 62 9.20 -18.89 7.71
N GLU A 63 9.34 -20.18 8.00
CA GLU A 63 8.23 -21.13 8.18
C GLU A 63 7.53 -20.96 9.54
N GLU A 64 8.24 -20.44 10.55
CA GLU A 64 7.68 -20.17 11.87
C GLU A 64 6.89 -18.86 11.91
N ARG A 65 5.66 -18.93 12.43
CA ARG A 65 4.73 -17.81 12.61
C ARG A 65 5.34 -16.56 13.27
N MET A 66 6.07 -16.72 14.38
CA MET A 66 6.54 -15.56 15.15
C MET A 66 7.63 -14.78 14.36
N PRO A 67 8.69 -15.43 13.84
CA PRO A 67 9.56 -14.83 12.83
C PRO A 67 8.83 -14.24 11.62
N LEU A 68 7.80 -14.90 11.08
CA LEU A 68 7.02 -14.41 9.94
C LEU A 68 6.32 -13.08 10.24
N VAL A 69 5.68 -12.99 11.42
CA VAL A 69 5.06 -11.76 11.93
C VAL A 69 6.11 -10.66 12.11
N ILE A 70 7.26 -10.96 12.74
CA ILE A 70 8.34 -9.99 12.97
C ILE A 70 8.89 -9.43 11.63
N LEU A 71 9.08 -10.29 10.63
CA LEU A 71 9.55 -9.88 9.31
C LEU A 71 8.51 -9.07 8.54
N THR A 72 7.22 -9.39 8.70
CA THR A 72 6.11 -8.64 8.12
C THR A 72 6.01 -7.23 8.72
N ILE A 73 6.15 -7.11 10.06
CA ILE A 73 6.20 -5.83 10.76
C ILE A 73 7.39 -4.99 10.27
N ARG A 74 8.61 -5.53 10.28
CA ARG A 74 9.82 -4.82 9.81
C ARG A 74 9.72 -4.33 8.37
N LEU A 75 9.09 -5.12 7.50
CA LEU A 75 8.91 -4.74 6.10
C LEU A 75 7.83 -3.65 5.93
N ALA A 76 6.85 -3.57 6.84
CA ALA A 76 5.91 -2.45 6.90
C ALA A 76 6.54 -1.19 7.53
N GLU A 77 7.37 -1.34 8.58
CA GLU A 77 8.11 -0.23 9.21
C GLU A 77 9.01 0.48 8.19
N ILE A 78 9.79 -0.28 7.42
CA ILE A 78 10.66 0.29 6.39
C ILE A 78 9.87 0.84 5.19
N ALA A 79 8.70 0.27 4.88
CA ALA A 79 7.80 0.83 3.86
C ALA A 79 7.16 2.16 4.32
N HIS A 80 6.79 2.30 5.60
CA HIS A 80 6.31 3.55 6.17
C HIS A 80 7.40 4.63 6.14
N ALA A 81 8.63 4.29 6.56
CA ALA A 81 9.76 5.21 6.49
C ALA A 81 10.07 5.66 5.05
N LEU A 82 9.97 4.76 4.05
CA LEU A 82 10.05 5.11 2.64
C LEU A 82 8.88 6.02 2.19
N ILE A 83 7.66 5.80 2.65
CA ILE A 83 6.52 6.68 2.31
C ILE A 83 6.75 8.09 2.88
N ASP A 84 7.18 8.20 4.14
CA ASP A 84 7.42 9.48 4.82
C ASP A 84 8.63 10.24 4.26
N ALA A 85 9.63 9.53 3.73
CA ALA A 85 10.80 10.10 3.07
C ALA A 85 10.51 10.67 1.66
N LEU A 86 9.34 10.39 1.06
CA LEU A 86 9.02 10.89 -0.28
C LEU A 86 8.87 12.41 -0.30
N PRO A 87 9.70 13.15 -1.07
CA PRO A 87 9.55 14.60 -1.17
C PRO A 87 8.21 14.93 -1.84
N VAL A 88 7.43 15.82 -1.24
CA VAL A 88 6.05 16.19 -1.65
C VAL A 88 5.93 16.47 -3.16
N ASN A 89 6.97 17.05 -3.77
CA ASN A 89 7.02 17.38 -5.19
C ASN A 89 7.14 16.17 -6.14
N ALA A 90 7.62 15.01 -5.66
CA ALA A 90 7.71 13.79 -6.45
C ALA A 90 6.34 13.12 -6.66
N LEU A 91 5.43 13.24 -5.68
CA LEU A 91 4.06 12.72 -5.76
C LEU A 91 3.26 13.37 -6.91
N SER A 92 3.41 14.69 -7.10
CA SER A 92 2.74 15.44 -8.18
C SER A 92 3.36 15.21 -9.56
N ARG A 93 4.59 14.70 -9.67
CA ARG A 93 5.34 14.68 -10.95
C ARG A 93 4.98 13.51 -11.88
N ARG A 94 3.96 12.69 -11.58
CA ARG A 94 3.58 11.51 -12.38
C ARG A 94 2.26 11.63 -13.15
N THR A 95 1.51 12.73 -13.02
CA THR A 95 0.38 13.03 -13.91
C THR A 95 0.80 13.80 -15.17
N ASP A 96 1.85 14.62 -15.09
CA ASP A 96 2.15 15.67 -16.09
C ASP A 96 3.51 15.49 -16.78
N THR A 97 3.75 14.35 -17.42
CA THR A 97 4.92 14.17 -18.32
C THR A 97 4.59 13.26 -19.52
N GLN A 98 3.72 13.74 -20.41
CA GLN A 98 3.43 13.11 -21.70
C GLN A 98 4.53 13.45 -22.73
N GLY A 99 5.67 12.76 -22.67
CA GLY A 99 6.76 12.86 -23.66
C GLY A 99 7.59 14.14 -23.59
N PRO A 100 8.45 14.43 -24.60
CA PRO A 100 8.67 13.68 -25.85
C PRO A 100 9.88 12.73 -25.81
N LEU A 101 10.05 11.92 -26.88
CA LEU A 101 11.25 11.11 -27.11
C LEU A 101 12.43 11.99 -27.55
N PRO A 102 13.68 11.64 -27.21
CA PRO A 102 14.84 12.08 -27.97
C PRO A 102 14.90 11.33 -29.31
N SER A 103 14.85 12.06 -30.41
CA SER A 103 15.03 11.50 -31.76
C SER A 103 16.17 12.23 -32.48
N ASP A 104 17.39 11.78 -32.23
CA ASP A 104 18.56 12.18 -33.03
C ASP A 104 18.32 11.86 -34.51
N GLY A 105 18.44 12.86 -35.39
CA GLY A 105 17.89 12.75 -36.75
C GLY A 105 18.19 13.89 -37.73
N GLN A 106 19.27 14.65 -37.52
CA GLN A 106 19.82 15.52 -38.57
C GLN A 106 20.87 14.74 -39.40
N ALA A 107 20.95 14.84 -40.73
CA ALA A 107 20.07 15.51 -41.68
C ALA A 107 20.31 14.97 -43.11
N VAL A 108 19.32 15.10 -44.01
CA VAL A 108 19.51 15.06 -45.48
C VAL A 108 18.61 16.12 -46.13
N VAL A 109 19.16 16.87 -47.08
CA VAL A 109 18.42 17.87 -47.90
C VAL A 109 17.82 17.17 -49.12
N GLY A 110 16.51 17.38 -49.39
CA GLY A 110 15.77 16.55 -50.35
C GLY A 110 14.56 17.21 -51.04
N HIS A 111 14.76 18.39 -51.65
CA HIS A 111 13.96 19.00 -52.74
C HIS A 111 12.45 18.64 -52.95
N GLN A 112 11.60 19.63 -52.67
CA GLN A 112 10.55 20.20 -53.56
C GLN A 112 9.15 19.55 -53.74
N ASN A 113 8.17 20.47 -53.72
CA ASN A 113 6.98 20.62 -54.57
C ASN A 113 5.61 19.98 -54.21
N LEU A 114 4.61 20.87 -54.20
CA LEU A 114 3.14 20.70 -54.26
C LEU A 114 2.49 19.85 -53.14
N ALA A 115 1.43 20.28 -52.45
CA ALA A 115 0.55 21.45 -52.66
C ALA A 115 -0.10 21.97 -51.35
N GLU A 116 -0.61 23.20 -51.40
CA GLU A 116 -1.52 23.84 -50.42
C GLU A 116 -2.94 23.99 -51.02
N PRO A 117 -4.00 24.35 -50.25
CA PRO A 117 -4.18 24.31 -48.78
C PRO A 117 -5.35 23.32 -48.45
N GLU A 118 -6.43 23.51 -47.65
CA GLU A 118 -6.98 24.57 -46.77
C GLU A 118 -8.05 23.97 -45.81
N LEU A 119 -8.73 24.82 -45.02
CA LEU A 119 -10.12 24.69 -44.52
C LEU A 119 -10.54 23.45 -43.70
N VAL A 120 -10.30 23.54 -42.39
CA VAL A 120 -11.35 23.71 -41.33
C VAL A 120 -12.78 23.21 -41.66
N LYS A 121 -13.38 22.37 -40.78
CA LYS A 121 -14.57 22.66 -39.92
C LYS A 121 -15.27 21.39 -39.36
N THR A 122 -15.76 21.45 -38.09
CA THR A 122 -16.84 20.60 -37.47
C THR A 122 -16.64 19.07 -37.41
N GLU A 123 -17.10 18.30 -36.41
CA GLU A 123 -17.54 18.51 -35.01
C GLU A 123 -17.50 17.13 -34.29
N PRO A 124 -17.63 17.00 -32.95
CA PRO A 124 -17.52 15.71 -32.25
C PRO A 124 -18.85 14.93 -32.19
N MET A 125 -18.80 13.60 -32.33
CA MET A 125 -19.95 12.70 -32.14
C MET A 125 -19.54 11.37 -31.47
N PRO A 126 -20.48 10.63 -30.82
CA PRO A 126 -20.35 10.53 -29.36
C PRO A 126 -20.29 9.10 -28.78
N LEU A 127 -20.05 9.04 -27.47
CA LEU A 127 -20.11 7.82 -26.65
C LEU A 127 -21.52 7.18 -26.62
N PRO A 128 -21.67 5.88 -26.92
CA PRO A 128 -22.90 5.15 -26.68
C PRO A 128 -23.00 4.66 -25.22
N THR A 129 -23.89 5.26 -24.44
CA THR A 129 -24.12 4.89 -23.03
C THR A 129 -24.92 3.59 -22.90
N LEU A 130 -24.34 2.55 -22.28
CA LEU A 130 -25.00 1.29 -21.93
C LEU A 130 -24.53 0.81 -20.54
N ALA A 131 -25.37 0.30 -19.64
CA ALA A 131 -26.83 0.42 -19.54
C ALA A 131 -27.24 0.32 -18.06
N ARG A 132 -28.24 1.11 -17.61
CA ARG A 132 -28.65 1.17 -16.20
C ARG A 132 -29.65 0.07 -15.85
N SER A 133 -29.17 -1.12 -15.49
CA SER A 133 -30.02 -2.18 -14.94
C SER A 133 -30.35 -1.93 -13.47
N SER A 134 -31.56 -1.48 -13.18
CA SER A 134 -32.11 -1.38 -11.82
C SER A 134 -33.13 -2.49 -11.55
N ALA A 135 -32.97 -3.19 -10.42
CA ALA A 135 -33.93 -4.15 -9.88
C ALA A 135 -34.02 -3.97 -8.34
N PRO A 136 -35.20 -3.79 -7.71
CA PRO A 136 -35.30 -3.32 -6.32
C PRO A 136 -35.87 -4.33 -5.28
N GLY A 137 -35.21 -4.43 -4.12
CA GLY A 137 -35.76 -4.90 -2.81
C GLY A 137 -36.28 -6.35 -2.74
N PRO A 138 -36.93 -6.79 -1.63
CA PRO A 138 -37.06 -6.19 -0.28
C PRO A 138 -36.06 -6.82 0.73
N THR A 139 -35.58 -6.21 1.83
CA THR A 139 -36.22 -5.67 3.05
C THR A 139 -36.47 -6.69 4.19
N ARG A 140 -35.66 -6.58 5.27
CA ARG A 140 -35.85 -7.00 6.68
C ARG A 140 -36.02 -8.48 7.08
N THR A 141 -35.12 -8.92 7.96
CA THR A 141 -35.45 -9.64 9.21
C THR A 141 -34.49 -9.24 10.35
N PRO A 142 -34.96 -8.59 11.43
CA PRO A 142 -34.16 -8.35 12.63
C PRO A 142 -34.35 -9.49 13.64
N ALA A 143 -33.45 -10.47 13.66
CA ALA A 143 -33.50 -11.59 14.61
C ALA A 143 -33.01 -11.21 16.02
N GLN A 144 -33.80 -10.42 16.76
CA GLN A 144 -33.63 -10.31 18.21
C GLN A 144 -34.25 -11.54 18.90
N HIS A 145 -33.45 -12.38 19.53
CA HIS A 145 -33.92 -13.21 20.63
C HIS A 145 -32.92 -13.27 21.78
N ARG A 146 -33.44 -13.33 23.01
CA ARG A 146 -32.66 -13.29 24.26
C ARG A 146 -32.31 -14.70 24.74
N SER A 147 -31.12 -14.86 25.32
CA SER A 147 -30.93 -15.41 26.68
C SER A 147 -29.46 -15.21 27.10
N SER A 148 -29.10 -14.45 28.13
CA SER A 148 -29.28 -14.63 29.60
C SER A 148 -28.09 -15.31 30.28
N ARG A 149 -27.36 -14.54 31.11
CA ARG A 149 -26.40 -14.99 32.16
C ARG A 149 -25.15 -15.78 31.68
N ALA A 150 -24.01 -15.73 32.36
CA ALA A 150 -23.77 -15.20 33.70
C ALA A 150 -22.59 -14.22 33.81
N THR A 151 -22.78 -13.21 34.66
CA THR A 151 -21.71 -12.59 35.42
C THR A 151 -21.32 -13.53 36.56
N GLU A 152 -20.10 -14.06 36.56
CA GLU A 152 -19.47 -14.51 37.80
C GLU A 152 -18.55 -13.41 38.31
N LEU A 153 -18.91 -12.84 39.46
CA LEU A 153 -18.04 -11.96 40.24
C LEU A 153 -17.23 -12.84 41.18
N VAL A 154 -15.90 -12.85 41.02
CA VAL A 154 -14.99 -13.34 42.06
C VAL A 154 -14.14 -12.17 42.54
N SER A 155 -14.56 -11.55 43.64
CA SER A 155 -13.78 -10.55 44.36
C SER A 155 -13.23 -11.18 45.65
N ALA A 156 -12.01 -11.70 45.58
CA ALA A 156 -11.18 -12.15 46.71
C ALA A 156 -9.74 -12.36 46.21
N ALA A 157 -8.66 -12.03 46.93
CA ALA A 157 -8.54 -11.32 48.20
C ALA A 157 -7.20 -10.55 48.24
N ALA A 158 -6.97 -9.74 49.28
CA ALA A 158 -5.75 -8.96 49.44
C ALA A 158 -4.58 -9.73 50.09
N GLY A 159 -3.35 -9.33 49.78
CA GLY A 159 -2.08 -9.84 50.31
C GLY A 159 -0.93 -9.24 49.47
N SER A 160 -0.20 -8.18 49.82
CA SER A 160 0.26 -7.62 51.10
C SER A 160 1.58 -8.23 51.63
N LEU A 161 2.60 -7.37 51.73
CA LEU A 161 3.92 -7.50 52.40
C LEU A 161 5.05 -8.29 51.68
N GLY A 162 6.29 -7.82 51.90
CA GLY A 162 7.56 -8.29 51.29
C GLY A 162 7.90 -7.56 49.99
N ASP A 163 8.75 -6.53 49.91
CA ASP A 163 9.82 -6.01 50.79
C ASP A 163 11.11 -6.84 50.86
N CYS A 164 12.27 -6.14 50.91
CA CYS A 164 13.65 -6.61 50.63
C CYS A 164 13.87 -7.14 49.19
N GLY A 165 14.96 -6.85 48.47
CA GLY A 165 16.19 -6.11 48.82
C GLY A 165 17.42 -6.92 48.34
N PRO A 166 18.24 -6.43 47.38
CA PRO A 166 19.31 -7.23 46.80
C PRO A 166 20.53 -7.37 47.74
N PRO A 167 21.20 -8.54 47.79
CA PRO A 167 22.52 -8.67 48.40
C PRO A 167 23.61 -7.99 47.56
N ALA A 168 24.77 -7.77 48.19
CA ALA A 168 25.92 -7.03 47.66
C ALA A 168 26.83 -7.84 46.71
#